data_AF-A0A0N0IY62-F1
#
_entry.id   AF-A0A0N0IY62-F1
#
_cell.length_a   1.000
_cell.length_b   1.000
_cell.length_c   1.000
_cell.angle_alpha   90.00
_cell.angle_beta   90.00
_cell.angle_gamma   90.00
#
_symmetry.space_group_name_H-M   'P 1'
#
loop_
_entity.id
_entity.type
_entity.pdbx_description
1 polymer ?
#
loop_
_entity_poly.entity_id
_entity_poly.type
_entity_poly.pdbx_seq_one_letter_code
_entity_poly.pdbx_strand_id
1 'polypeptide(L)'
;MIDVKVENGIKKINNKKLEEVLEHINPVHTNINLIEKIFNDITSEDDFVTELRLLKEKETPTALLLYIMHIGSLDSLYDANIIFAKVLEG
;
A
#
# COMPACT_ATOMS: atom_id res chain seq x y z
N MET A 1 2.73 9.36 6.23
CA MET A 1 4.10 9.11 5.73
C MET A 1 4.31 7.60 5.74
N ILE A 2 4.89 7.05 4.68
CA ILE A 2 5.17 5.63 4.54
C ILE A 2 6.65 5.41 4.84
N ASP A 3 6.91 4.64 5.88
CA ASP A 3 8.25 4.25 6.31
C ASP A 3 8.53 2.82 5.85
N VAL A 4 9.46 2.65 4.90
CA VAL A 4 9.88 1.34 4.39
C VAL A 4 11.26 1.01 4.97
N LYS A 5 11.35 -0.11 5.69
CA LYS A 5 12.59 -0.54 6.36
C LYS A 5 12.83 -2.03 6.15
N VAL A 6 14.11 -2.41 6.25
CA VAL A 6 14.52 -3.82 6.34
C VAL A 6 15.23 -4.03 7.66
N GLU A 7 14.65 -4.83 8.54
CA GLU A 7 15.18 -5.16 9.86
C GLU A 7 15.44 -6.66 9.95
N ASN A 8 16.69 -7.05 10.23
CA ASN A 8 17.10 -8.47 10.28
C ASN A 8 16.73 -9.26 9.00
N GLY A 9 16.81 -8.61 7.83
CA GLY A 9 16.43 -9.22 6.55
C GLY A 9 14.92 -9.26 6.27
N ILE A 10 14.09 -8.72 7.16
CA ILE A 10 12.63 -8.69 7.00
C ILE A 10 12.20 -7.28 6.59
N LYS A 11 11.51 -7.18 5.45
CA LYS A 11 10.90 -5.94 4.99
C LYS A 11 9.67 -5.59 5.82
N LYS A 12 9.58 -4.33 6.20
CA LYS A 12 8.44 -3.74 6.91
C LYS A 12 8.01 -2.44 6.26
N ILE A 13 6.70 -2.20 6.27
CA ILE A 13 6.10 -0.92 5.92
C ILE A 13 5.31 -0.45 7.13
N ASN A 14 5.65 0.74 7.64
CA ASN A 14 5.08 1.28 8.88
C ASN A 14 5.06 0.23 10.01
N ASN A 15 6.20 -0.45 10.17
CA ASN A 15 6.47 -1.51 11.15
C ASN A 15 5.69 -2.83 10.97
N LYS A 16 4.87 -3.00 9.93
CA LYS A 16 4.19 -4.26 9.62
C LYS A 16 4.92 -5.02 8.52
N LYS A 17 5.13 -6.33 8.71
CA LYS A 17 5.61 -7.24 7.65
C LYS A 17 4.46 -7.70 6.75
N LEU A 18 4.78 -8.31 5.62
CA LEU A 18 3.78 -8.73 4.64
C LEU A 18 2.68 -9.60 5.25
N GLU A 19 3.01 -10.60 6.08
CA GLU A 19 1.99 -11.47 6.66
C GLU A 19 1.00 -10.70 7.55
N GLU A 20 1.46 -9.70 8.31
CA GLU A 20 0.60 -8.85 9.15
C GLU A 20 -0.30 -7.95 8.29
N VAL A 21 0.16 -7.52 7.12
CA VAL A 21 -0.67 -6.78 6.16
C VAL A 21 -1.81 -7.66 5.63
N LEU A 22 -1.54 -8.94 5.36
CA LEU A 22 -2.49 -9.85 4.72
C LEU A 22 -3.53 -10.45 5.69
N GLU A 23 -3.26 -10.50 7.00
CA GLU A 23 -4.10 -11.17 8.01
C GLU A 23 -5.57 -10.69 8.05
N HIS A 24 -5.86 -9.47 7.62
CA HIS A 24 -7.19 -8.87 7.67
C HIS A 24 -7.82 -8.58 6.31
N ILE A 25 -7.19 -9.05 5.23
CA ILE A 25 -7.64 -8.77 3.87
C ILE A 25 -8.61 -9.85 3.43
N ASN A 26 -9.79 -9.43 2.97
CA ASN A 26 -10.73 -10.35 2.35
C ASN A 26 -10.35 -10.54 0.86
N PRO A 27 -9.88 -11.72 0.44
CA PRO A 27 -9.46 -11.98 -0.95
C PRO A 27 -10.60 -11.86 -1.97
N VAL A 28 -11.87 -11.88 -1.53
CA VAL A 28 -13.03 -11.67 -2.41
C VAL A 28 -13.08 -10.24 -2.93
N HIS A 29 -12.54 -9.29 -2.16
CA HIS A 29 -12.66 -7.85 -2.45
C HIS A 29 -11.33 -7.19 -2.78
N THR A 30 -10.22 -7.91 -2.65
CA THR A 30 -8.89 -7.33 -2.80
C THR A 30 -7.92 -8.35 -3.41
N ASN A 31 -7.17 -7.92 -4.42
CA ASN A 31 -6.20 -8.77 -5.09
C ASN A 31 -4.94 -8.94 -4.23
N ILE A 32 -4.86 -10.05 -3.49
CA ILE A 32 -3.73 -10.37 -2.61
C ILE A 32 -2.41 -10.44 -3.39
N ASN A 33 -2.39 -11.08 -4.56
CA ASN A 33 -1.17 -11.20 -5.37
C ASN A 33 -0.62 -9.82 -5.78
N LEU A 34 -1.50 -8.86 -6.02
CA LEU A 34 -1.11 -7.49 -6.33
C LEU A 34 -0.53 -6.77 -5.11
N ILE A 35 -1.12 -6.96 -3.93
CA ILE A 35 -0.59 -6.43 -2.66
C ILE A 35 0.79 -7.00 -2.39
N GLU A 36 0.96 -8.32 -2.48
CA GLU A 36 2.24 -8.99 -2.26
C GLU A 36 3.31 -8.46 -3.23
N LYS A 37 2.95 -8.32 -4.50
CA LYS A 37 3.85 -7.76 -5.52
C LYS A 37 4.28 -6.34 -5.16
N ILE A 38 3.33 -5.42 -4.95
CA ILE A 38 3.65 -4.02 -4.66
C ILE A 38 4.43 -3.93 -3.34
N PHE A 39 3.99 -4.63 -2.30
CA PHE A 39 4.68 -4.66 -1.02
C PHE A 39 6.12 -5.10 -1.17
N ASN A 40 6.44 -6.06 -2.03
CA ASN A 40 7.81 -6.53 -2.27
C ASN A 40 8.63 -5.58 -3.15
N ASP A 41 8.01 -4.92 -4.11
CA ASP A 41 8.70 -4.06 -5.08
C ASP A 41 9.09 -2.68 -4.49
N ILE A 42 8.25 -2.08 -3.62
CA ILE A 42 8.45 -0.69 -3.19
C ILE A 42 9.57 -0.51 -2.16
N THR A 43 10.51 0.41 -2.36
CA THR A 43 11.61 0.66 -1.41
C THR A 43 11.47 1.99 -0.68
N SER A 44 10.47 2.80 -1.07
CA SER A 44 10.23 4.14 -0.56
C SER A 44 8.74 4.53 -0.69
N GLU A 45 8.37 5.67 -0.10
CA GLU A 45 7.03 6.27 -0.31
C GLU A 45 6.81 6.67 -1.78
N ASP A 46 7.85 7.10 -2.49
CA ASP A 46 7.75 7.51 -3.90
C ASP A 46 7.49 6.32 -4.82
N ASP A 47 8.13 5.16 -4.56
CA ASP A 47 7.83 3.91 -5.27
C ASP A 47 6.37 3.50 -5.05
N PHE A 48 5.89 3.65 -3.81
CA PHE A 48 4.52 3.33 -3.46
C PHE A 48 3.51 4.22 -4.19
N VAL A 49 3.73 5.53 -4.21
CA VAL A 49 2.87 6.46 -4.97
C VAL A 49 2.92 6.15 -6.47
N THR A 50 4.09 5.76 -6.99
CA THR A 50 4.26 5.40 -8.41
C THR A 50 3.46 4.16 -8.77
N GLU A 51 3.55 3.08 -7.98
CA GLU A 51 2.76 1.87 -8.19
C GLU A 51 1.24 2.15 -8.10
N LEU A 52 0.81 2.96 -7.13
CA LEU A 52 -0.59 3.35 -7.00
C LEU A 52 -1.09 4.20 -8.18
N ARG A 53 -0.25 5.05 -8.78
CA ARG A 53 -0.60 5.77 -10.02
C ARG A 53 -0.82 4.83 -11.20
N LEU A 54 -0.05 3.75 -11.29
CA LEU A 54 -0.27 2.72 -12.33
C LEU A 54 -1.59 1.97 -12.11
N LEU A 55 -2.02 1.80 -10.86
CA LEU A 55 -3.31 1.21 -10.52
C LEU A 55 -4.49 2.16 -10.74
N LYS A 56 -4.30 3.47 -10.59
CA LYS A 56 -5.33 4.51 -10.77
C LYS A 56 -6.11 4.35 -12.08
N GLU A 57 -5.45 3.91 -13.15
CA GLU A 57 -6.06 3.72 -14.48
C GLU A 57 -6.94 2.46 -14.60
N LYS A 58 -6.86 1.54 -13.64
CA LYS A 58 -7.49 0.21 -13.69
C LYS A 58 -8.44 -0.07 -12.53
N GLU A 59 -8.33 0.70 -11.46
CA GLU A 59 -9.00 0.48 -10.20
C GLU A 59 -9.94 1.63 -9.84
N THR A 60 -10.95 1.35 -9.03
CA THR A 60 -11.82 2.40 -8.50
C THR A 60 -11.09 3.21 -7.41
N PRO A 61 -11.48 4.48 -7.17
CA PRO A 61 -10.98 5.26 -6.04
C PRO A 61 -11.04 4.53 -4.70
N THR A 62 -12.13 3.79 -4.45
CA THR A 62 -12.29 2.99 -3.23
C THR A 62 -11.30 1.84 -3.15
N ALA A 63 -11.10 1.10 -4.25
CA ALA A 63 -10.10 0.04 -4.30
C ALA A 63 -8.68 0.59 -4.10
N LEU A 64 -8.38 1.74 -4.71
CA LEU A 64 -7.10 2.41 -4.52
C LEU A 64 -6.87 2.82 -3.06
N LEU A 65 -7.91 3.33 -2.38
CA LEU A 65 -7.86 3.64 -0.96
C LEU A 65 -7.59 2.41 -0.10
N LEU A 66 -8.20 1.26 -0.45
CA LEU A 66 -7.95 0.00 0.24
C LEU A 66 -6.50 -0.45 0.05
N TYR A 67 -5.95 -0.39 -1.17
CA TYR A 67 -4.53 -0.68 -1.41
C TYR A 67 -3.62 0.24 -0.59
N ILE A 68 -3.94 1.55 -0.52
CA ILE A 68 -3.21 2.52 0.30
C ILE A 68 -3.22 2.12 1.77
N MET A 69 -4.39 1.81 2.32
CA MET A 69 -4.54 1.44 3.73
C MET A 69 -3.83 0.12 4.06
N HIS A 70 -3.97 -0.88 3.21
CA HIS A 70 -3.39 -2.21 3.42
C HIS A 70 -1.87 -2.19 3.26
N ILE A 71 -1.36 -1.84 2.07
CA ILE A 71 0.08 -1.87 1.78
C ILE A 71 0.81 -0.84 2.64
N GLY A 72 0.25 0.38 2.74
CA GLY A 72 0.79 1.43 3.56
C GLY A 72 0.66 1.16 5.06
N SER A 73 -0.06 0.11 5.47
CA SER A 73 -0.26 -0.24 6.87
C SER A 73 -0.76 0.94 7.71
N LEU A 74 -1.72 1.68 7.15
CA LEU A 74 -2.24 2.91 7.73
C LEU A 74 -3.49 2.62 8.56
N ASP A 75 -3.47 3.02 9.83
CA ASP A 75 -4.59 2.83 10.74
C ASP A 75 -5.62 3.98 10.67
N SER A 76 -5.37 4.99 9.83
CA SER A 76 -6.21 6.19 9.69
C SER A 76 -6.55 6.51 8.24
N LEU A 77 -7.84 6.78 8.00
CA LEU A 77 -8.33 7.29 6.72
C LEU A 77 -7.70 8.65 6.36
N TYR A 78 -7.35 9.47 7.36
CA TYR A 78 -6.70 10.76 7.14
C TYR A 78 -5.32 10.57 6.49
N ASP A 79 -4.50 9.65 7.02
CA ASP A 79 -3.17 9.38 6.46
C ASP A 79 -3.26 8.75 5.07
N ALA A 80 -4.26 7.87 4.87
CA ALA A 80 -4.53 7.29 3.56
C ALA A 80 -4.90 8.37 2.53
N ASN A 81 -5.72 9.35 2.93
CA ASN A 81 -6.10 10.46 2.06
C ASN A 81 -4.92 11.36 1.67
N ILE A 82 -3.90 11.52 2.52
CA ILE A 82 -2.68 12.26 2.16
C ILE A 82 -1.96 11.56 1.01
N ILE A 83 -1.80 10.24 1.09
CA ILE A 83 -1.19 9.45 0.00
C ILE A 83 -2.08 9.46 -1.24
N PHE A 84 -3.39 9.31 -1.06
CA PHE A 84 -4.35 9.33 -2.16
C PHE A 84 -4.29 10.66 -2.94
N ALA A 85 -4.18 11.80 -2.25
CA ALA A 85 -4.00 13.10 -2.91
C ALA A 85 -2.73 13.13 -3.79
N LYS A 86 -1.59 12.61 -3.30
CA LYS A 86 -0.35 12.52 -4.08
C LYS A 86 -0.51 11.66 -5.35
N VAL A 87 -1.31 10.60 -5.27
CA VAL A 87 -1.61 9.74 -6.42
C VAL A 87 -2.46 10.48 -7.46
N LEU A 88 -3.39 11.35 -7.03
CA LEU A 88 -4.23 12.15 -7.92
C LEU A 88 -3.54 13.35 -8.56
N GLU A 89 -2.56 13.95 -7.88
CA GLU A 89 -1.80 15.12 -8.35
C GLU A 89 -0.84 14.84 -9.51
N GLY A 90 -0.60 13.55 -9.83
CA GLY A 90 0.29 13.09 -10.91
C GLY A 90 -0.42 12.51 -12.12
#